data_AF-A0A9P4IMI4-F1
#
_entry.id   AF-A0A9P4IMI4-F1
#
_cell.length_a   1.000
_cell.length_b   1.000
_cell.length_c   1.000
_cell.angle_alpha   90.00
_cell.angle_beta   90.00
_cell.angle_gamma   90.00
#
_symmetry.space_group_name_H-M   'P 1'
#
loop_
_entity.id
_entity.type
_entity.pdbx_description
1 polymer ?
#
loop_
_entity_poly.entity_id
_entity_poly.type
_entity_poly.pdbx_seq_one_letter_code
_entity_poly.pdbx_strand_id
1 'polypeptide(L)'
;MPQLTEAANLPLPPFNGTFGVFNDTTIRQTVRLSVGGDILRIRLSNAFGATDLPITAMTIAHPIPAVNQSIGIPEIEPSSVQYVTFSGSRNFTIPDQSLIVSDPIHFPVKDLSTISLSIYLADGQALFNISSHPGSRVSSWLTFGNHVADRNITVTNVTTQEIFHWYYISAVEVWAPPPTSAFAVVGDSITDGRSSDNNGNNRWTDIVAERMLANPSTKDISMLNQAAGGNRILYDGNGPNALSRIERDVIAQSGVKYAMIFEGVNDIGTAATTVEAQNAVADRVIAAYKQIVTRVHTFGIPMFAATITPFGCPNTTIQPYSDPTREMARQKVNKFIRESGIFDAVIDFDAWIRNPANHTENNPKLNSGDCLHPNVAGYKLLGDNFPLEIFDKFKDGVNTFS
;
A
#
# COMPACT_ATOMS: atom_id res chain seq x y z
N MET A 1 -2.67 -2.21 -0.95
CA MET A 1 -4.13 -2.07 -0.84
C MET A 1 -4.74 -1.71 -2.19
N PRO A 2 -5.72 -2.48 -2.73
CA PRO A 2 -6.44 -2.11 -3.95
C PRO A 2 -7.46 -0.99 -3.68
N GLN A 3 -7.57 -0.04 -4.61
CA GLN A 3 -8.52 1.07 -4.61
C GLN A 3 -9.20 1.23 -5.97
N LEU A 4 -10.25 2.04 -6.05
CA LEU A 4 -10.83 2.45 -7.31
C LEU A 4 -9.79 3.26 -8.10
N THR A 5 -9.63 2.91 -9.38
CA THR A 5 -8.68 3.60 -10.25
C THR A 5 -9.24 4.94 -10.67
N GLU A 6 -8.56 6.02 -10.29
CA GLU A 6 -8.88 7.37 -10.75
C GLU A 6 -8.70 7.46 -12.26
N ALA A 7 -9.50 8.29 -12.95
CA ALA A 7 -9.47 8.40 -14.41
C ALA A 7 -8.06 8.74 -14.96
N ALA A 8 -7.29 9.55 -14.23
CA ALA A 8 -5.91 9.91 -14.59
C ALA A 8 -4.89 8.77 -14.43
N ASN A 9 -5.25 7.73 -13.67
CA ASN A 9 -4.43 6.55 -13.39
C ASN A 9 -4.91 5.30 -14.15
N LEU A 10 -5.90 5.43 -15.04
CA LEU A 10 -6.23 4.39 -16.00
C LEU A 10 -5.05 4.19 -16.97
N PRO A 11 -4.95 3.01 -17.63
CA PRO A 11 -3.98 2.86 -18.71
C PRO A 11 -4.15 3.96 -19.77
N LEU A 12 -3.09 4.28 -20.49
CA LEU A 12 -3.18 5.25 -21.58
C LEU A 12 -3.63 4.53 -22.86
N PRO A 13 -4.21 5.25 -23.84
CA PRO A 13 -4.37 4.70 -25.18
C PRO A 13 -3.03 4.13 -25.71
N PRO A 14 -3.04 2.96 -26.38
CA PRO A 14 -4.21 2.25 -26.87
C PRO A 14 -4.81 1.20 -25.90
N PHE A 15 -4.32 1.09 -24.67
CA PHE A 15 -4.80 0.14 -23.65
C PHE A 15 -6.08 0.62 -22.93
N ASN A 16 -6.54 1.82 -23.26
CA ASN A 16 -7.77 2.44 -22.80
C ASN A 16 -8.64 2.73 -24.03
N GLY A 17 -9.64 1.88 -24.23
CA GLY A 17 -10.53 1.90 -25.37
C GLY A 17 -11.87 2.59 -25.08
N THR A 18 -12.77 2.59 -26.06
CA THR A 18 -14.06 3.28 -25.96
C THR A 18 -15.00 2.69 -24.90
N PHE A 19 -14.95 1.36 -24.72
CA PHE A 19 -15.92 0.63 -23.89
C PHE A 19 -15.29 -0.09 -22.70
N GLY A 20 -13.99 0.06 -22.50
CA GLY A 20 -13.25 -0.68 -21.49
C GLY A 20 -11.74 -0.54 -21.65
N VAL A 21 -11.02 -1.27 -20.82
CA VAL A 21 -9.56 -1.23 -20.69
C VAL A 21 -8.96 -2.60 -20.92
N PHE A 22 -7.69 -2.63 -21.31
CA PHE A 22 -6.86 -3.84 -21.42
C PHE A 22 -7.41 -4.93 -22.35
N ASN A 23 -8.21 -4.56 -23.36
CA ASN A 23 -8.64 -5.51 -24.38
C ASN A 23 -7.41 -6.10 -25.09
N ASP A 24 -7.39 -7.43 -25.25
CA ASP A 24 -6.26 -8.20 -25.76
C ASP A 24 -4.92 -7.81 -25.14
N THR A 25 -4.84 -7.62 -23.82
CA THR A 25 -3.65 -7.07 -23.18
C THR A 25 -3.02 -8.00 -22.16
N THR A 26 -1.69 -8.17 -22.24
CA THR A 26 -0.86 -8.69 -21.16
C THR A 26 -0.34 -7.54 -20.30
N ILE A 27 -0.55 -7.64 -18.99
CA ILE A 27 -0.04 -6.75 -17.95
C ILE A 27 1.05 -7.50 -17.17
N ARG A 28 2.31 -7.07 -17.26
CA ARG A 28 3.42 -7.60 -16.47
C ARG A 28 3.79 -6.64 -15.35
N GLN A 29 3.87 -7.17 -14.14
CA GLN A 29 4.02 -6.39 -12.93
C GLN A 29 5.01 -7.09 -12.01
N THR A 30 5.81 -6.34 -11.28
CA THR A 30 6.75 -6.92 -10.30
C THR A 30 6.36 -6.55 -8.89
N VAL A 31 6.53 -7.50 -7.96
CA VAL A 31 6.21 -7.32 -6.54
C VAL A 31 7.41 -7.78 -5.72
N ARG A 32 7.88 -6.94 -4.79
CA ARG A 32 8.89 -7.30 -3.80
C ARG A 32 8.21 -7.89 -2.56
N LEU A 33 8.67 -9.05 -2.13
CA LEU A 33 8.21 -9.72 -0.92
C LEU A 33 9.01 -9.23 0.29
N SER A 34 8.42 -9.21 1.48
CA SER A 34 9.18 -8.93 2.71
C SER A 34 9.83 -10.19 3.28
N VAL A 35 9.05 -11.28 3.35
CA VAL A 35 9.49 -12.62 3.76
C VAL A 35 9.34 -13.58 2.58
N GLY A 36 10.28 -14.50 2.41
CA GLY A 36 10.32 -15.55 1.39
C GLY A 36 9.81 -16.90 1.89
N GLY A 37 9.77 -17.88 0.99
CA GLY A 37 9.27 -19.22 1.25
C GLY A 37 9.10 -20.05 -0.02
N ASP A 38 8.65 -21.29 0.13
CA ASP A 38 8.60 -22.26 -0.98
C ASP A 38 7.26 -22.29 -1.73
N ILE A 39 6.18 -21.87 -1.06
CA ILE A 39 4.83 -21.93 -1.60
C ILE A 39 4.17 -20.56 -1.50
N LEU A 40 3.64 -20.09 -2.61
CA LEU A 40 2.97 -18.80 -2.74
C LEU A 40 1.48 -18.97 -3.05
N ARG A 41 0.68 -17.94 -2.73
CA ARG A 41 -0.64 -17.70 -3.32
C ARG A 41 -0.75 -16.26 -3.78
N ILE A 42 -1.48 -16.04 -4.87
CA ILE A 42 -1.73 -14.70 -5.39
C ILE A 42 -3.19 -14.35 -5.20
N ARG A 43 -3.47 -13.15 -4.69
CA ARG A 43 -4.83 -12.61 -4.60
C ARG A 43 -5.05 -11.54 -5.67
N LEU A 44 -6.06 -11.73 -6.50
CA LEU A 44 -6.54 -10.70 -7.43
C LEU A 44 -7.85 -10.09 -6.92
N SER A 45 -8.04 -8.80 -7.17
CA SER A 45 -9.20 -8.03 -6.72
C SER A 45 -9.92 -7.39 -7.90
N ASN A 46 -11.22 -7.65 -7.96
CA ASN A 46 -12.20 -6.90 -8.72
C ASN A 46 -13.16 -6.12 -7.80
N ALA A 47 -12.75 -5.83 -6.56
CA ALA A 47 -13.57 -5.19 -5.52
C ALA A 47 -14.19 -3.84 -5.93
N PHE A 48 -13.57 -3.12 -6.86
CA PHE A 48 -14.07 -1.86 -7.41
C PHE A 48 -14.52 -1.97 -8.87
N GLY A 49 -14.53 -3.19 -9.41
CA GLY A 49 -15.05 -3.52 -10.73
C GLY A 49 -16.54 -3.28 -10.81
N ALA A 50 -17.01 -2.61 -11.86
CA ALA A 50 -18.44 -2.52 -12.18
C ALA A 50 -18.93 -3.66 -13.10
N THR A 51 -18.00 -4.53 -13.54
CA THR A 51 -18.24 -5.67 -14.43
C THR A 51 -17.33 -6.82 -14.03
N ASP A 52 -17.68 -8.03 -14.48
CA ASP A 52 -16.83 -9.20 -14.38
C ASP A 52 -15.43 -8.95 -15.00
N LEU A 53 -14.39 -9.44 -14.34
CA LEU A 53 -13.00 -9.35 -14.78
C LEU A 53 -12.54 -10.73 -15.32
N PRO A 54 -12.47 -10.93 -16.64
CA PRO A 54 -12.06 -12.19 -17.24
C PRO A 54 -10.53 -12.34 -17.28
N ILE A 55 -9.97 -13.12 -16.36
CA ILE A 55 -8.56 -13.53 -16.40
C ILE A 55 -8.42 -14.70 -17.39
N THR A 56 -7.80 -14.45 -18.54
CA THR A 56 -7.62 -15.47 -19.58
C THR A 56 -6.44 -16.37 -19.30
N ALA A 57 -5.33 -15.80 -18.85
CA ALA A 57 -4.14 -16.54 -18.41
C ALA A 57 -3.35 -15.71 -17.41
N MET A 58 -2.63 -16.39 -16.50
CA MET A 58 -1.71 -15.73 -15.59
C MET A 58 -0.47 -16.60 -15.35
N THR A 59 0.69 -15.96 -15.21
CA THR A 59 1.95 -16.63 -14.88
C THR A 59 2.70 -15.90 -13.78
N ILE A 60 3.55 -16.65 -13.09
CA ILE A 60 4.59 -16.16 -12.18
C ILE A 60 5.96 -16.55 -12.75
N ALA A 61 6.97 -15.70 -12.54
CA ALA A 61 8.35 -15.98 -12.93
C ALA A 61 9.35 -15.20 -12.07
N HIS A 62 10.61 -15.63 -12.08
CA HIS A 62 11.72 -14.88 -11.52
C HIS A 62 12.10 -13.77 -12.52
N PRO A 63 12.11 -12.50 -12.10
CA PRO A 63 12.62 -11.44 -12.95
C PRO A 63 14.14 -11.59 -13.11
N ILE A 64 14.70 -11.13 -14.23
CA ILE A 64 16.15 -11.07 -14.46
C ILE A 64 16.64 -9.69 -14.03
N PRO A 65 17.31 -9.52 -12.87
CA PRO A 65 17.71 -8.21 -12.39
C PRO A 65 18.63 -7.49 -13.37
N ALA A 66 18.40 -6.19 -13.56
CA ALA A 66 19.32 -5.31 -14.28
C ALA A 66 20.28 -4.65 -13.29
N VAL A 67 21.35 -4.05 -13.81
CA VAL A 67 22.32 -3.30 -12.99
C VAL A 67 21.58 -2.20 -12.23
N ASN A 68 21.66 -2.21 -10.91
CA ASN A 68 21.00 -1.28 -9.99
C ASN A 68 19.45 -1.29 -10.03
N GLN A 69 18.83 -2.35 -10.56
CA GLN A 69 17.37 -2.45 -10.61
C GLN A 69 16.90 -3.87 -10.26
N SER A 70 16.30 -4.00 -9.07
CA SER A 70 15.78 -5.26 -8.52
C SER A 70 14.24 -5.37 -8.58
N ILE A 71 13.56 -4.30 -8.99
CA ILE A 71 12.10 -4.24 -9.19
C ILE A 71 11.80 -3.35 -10.41
N GLY A 72 10.60 -3.45 -10.96
CA GLY A 72 10.28 -2.77 -12.19
C GLY A 72 11.05 -3.38 -13.37
N ILE A 73 11.14 -4.71 -13.41
CA ILE A 73 11.90 -5.44 -14.44
C ILE A 73 10.97 -6.07 -15.49
N PRO A 74 11.13 -5.75 -16.80
CA PRO A 74 10.33 -6.36 -17.87
C PRO A 74 10.78 -7.78 -18.23
N GLU A 75 12.03 -8.13 -17.94
CA GLU A 75 12.64 -9.41 -18.26
C GLU A 75 12.40 -10.47 -17.18
N ILE A 76 12.08 -11.69 -17.62
CA ILE A 76 11.86 -12.85 -16.78
C ILE A 76 12.75 -14.02 -17.22
N GLU A 77 13.11 -14.89 -16.30
CA GLU A 77 13.80 -16.14 -16.58
C GLU A 77 12.81 -17.14 -17.19
N PRO A 78 12.93 -17.54 -18.48
CA PRO A 78 11.92 -18.38 -19.13
C PRO A 78 11.74 -19.75 -18.48
N SER A 79 12.81 -20.32 -17.90
CA SER A 79 12.75 -21.60 -17.18
C SER A 79 12.00 -21.53 -15.86
N SER A 80 11.77 -20.34 -15.32
CA SER A 80 11.02 -20.14 -14.07
C SER A 80 9.52 -19.95 -14.29
N VAL A 81 9.06 -19.80 -15.53
CA VAL A 81 7.65 -19.49 -15.82
C VAL A 81 6.75 -20.64 -15.35
N GLN A 82 5.82 -20.32 -14.44
CA GLN A 82 4.76 -21.22 -14.02
C GLN A 82 3.39 -20.59 -14.26
N TYR A 83 2.45 -21.38 -14.78
CA TYR A 83 1.06 -20.94 -14.89
C TYR A 83 0.40 -20.91 -13.50
N VAL A 84 -0.28 -19.81 -13.22
CA VAL A 84 -1.13 -19.67 -12.03
C VAL A 84 -2.49 -20.27 -12.33
N THR A 85 -3.00 -21.11 -11.42
CA THR A 85 -4.33 -21.71 -11.53
C THR A 85 -5.25 -21.22 -10.42
N PHE A 86 -6.55 -21.31 -10.69
CA PHE A 86 -7.64 -20.96 -9.80
C PHE A 86 -8.64 -22.11 -9.77
N SER A 87 -8.73 -22.82 -8.65
CA SER A 87 -9.56 -24.03 -8.52
C SER A 87 -9.26 -25.07 -9.61
N GLY A 88 -7.98 -25.22 -9.96
CA GLY A 88 -7.49 -26.13 -11.00
C GLY A 88 -7.58 -25.62 -12.44
N SER A 89 -8.21 -24.46 -12.70
CA SER A 89 -8.29 -23.85 -14.04
C SER A 89 -7.19 -22.81 -14.26
N ARG A 90 -6.69 -22.68 -15.49
CA ARG A 90 -5.72 -21.61 -15.86
C ARG A 90 -6.37 -20.25 -16.13
N ASN A 91 -7.69 -20.18 -16.09
CA ASN A 91 -8.49 -18.98 -16.29
C ASN A 91 -9.52 -18.84 -15.17
N PHE A 92 -10.03 -17.62 -14.99
CA PHE A 92 -11.14 -17.36 -14.08
C PHE A 92 -11.81 -16.04 -14.43
N THR A 93 -13.14 -15.98 -14.34
CA THR A 93 -13.89 -14.72 -14.44
C THR A 93 -14.26 -14.27 -13.03
N ILE A 94 -13.59 -13.22 -12.54
CA ILE A 94 -13.83 -12.70 -11.18
C ILE A 94 -15.10 -11.85 -11.24
N PRO A 95 -16.17 -12.18 -10.49
CA PRO A 95 -17.37 -11.37 -10.48
C PRO A 95 -17.08 -9.92 -10.10
N ASP A 96 -17.98 -9.01 -10.46
CA ASP A 96 -17.93 -7.64 -9.98
C ASP A 96 -17.86 -7.61 -8.44
N GLN A 97 -17.16 -6.60 -7.91
CA GLN A 97 -17.02 -6.36 -6.48
C GLN A 97 -16.44 -7.54 -5.65
N SER A 98 -15.74 -8.47 -6.32
CA SER A 98 -15.25 -9.71 -5.71
C SER A 98 -13.72 -9.83 -5.76
N LEU A 99 -13.18 -10.83 -5.07
CA LEU A 99 -11.76 -11.18 -5.09
C LEU A 99 -11.59 -12.67 -5.38
N ILE A 100 -10.39 -13.05 -5.84
CA ILE A 100 -10.01 -14.45 -5.99
C ILE A 100 -8.62 -14.71 -5.43
N VAL A 101 -8.40 -15.94 -4.98
CA VAL A 101 -7.11 -16.48 -4.53
C VAL A 101 -6.71 -17.61 -5.44
N SER A 102 -5.45 -17.64 -5.88
CA SER A 102 -4.90 -18.75 -6.65
C SER A 102 -4.81 -20.04 -5.84
N ASP A 103 -4.69 -21.16 -6.55
CA ASP A 103 -4.18 -22.39 -5.96
C ASP A 103 -2.74 -22.18 -5.44
N PRO A 104 -2.25 -23.01 -4.50
CA PRO A 104 -0.86 -22.93 -4.03
C PRO A 104 0.14 -23.16 -5.18
N ILE A 105 1.15 -22.30 -5.26
CA ILE A 105 2.19 -22.35 -6.29
C ILE A 105 3.52 -22.69 -5.62
N HIS A 106 4.14 -23.81 -5.97
CA HIS A 106 5.47 -24.15 -5.48
C HIS A 106 6.53 -23.34 -6.27
N PHE A 107 6.90 -22.20 -5.70
CA PHE A 107 7.75 -21.18 -6.32
C PHE A 107 8.72 -20.60 -5.28
N PRO A 108 9.86 -21.28 -5.03
CA PRO A 108 10.81 -20.87 -3.99
C PRO A 108 11.39 -19.48 -4.20
N VAL A 109 11.26 -18.64 -3.19
CA VAL A 109 11.70 -17.24 -3.20
C VAL A 109 12.38 -16.89 -1.89
N LYS A 110 13.38 -16.02 -1.95
CA LYS A 110 14.12 -15.54 -0.76
C LYS A 110 13.43 -14.31 -0.16
N ASP A 111 13.74 -14.00 1.09
CA ASP A 111 13.34 -12.74 1.72
C ASP A 111 13.79 -11.55 0.86
N LEU A 112 12.98 -10.49 0.82
CA LEU A 112 13.23 -9.27 0.04
C LEU A 112 13.39 -9.46 -1.47
N SER A 113 13.11 -10.65 -2.00
CA SER A 113 13.18 -10.93 -3.43
C SER A 113 11.95 -10.43 -4.17
N THR A 114 12.12 -10.25 -5.48
CA THR A 114 11.07 -9.78 -6.38
C THR A 114 10.56 -10.95 -7.21
N ILE A 115 9.25 -10.99 -7.42
CA ILE A 115 8.59 -11.87 -8.40
C ILE A 115 7.99 -11.06 -9.53
N SER A 116 7.86 -11.67 -10.71
CA SER A 116 7.11 -11.13 -11.84
C SER A 116 5.78 -11.86 -11.97
N LEU A 117 4.71 -11.10 -12.16
CA LEU A 117 3.35 -11.58 -12.38
C LEU A 117 2.86 -11.03 -13.71
N SER A 118 2.50 -11.91 -14.65
CA SER A 118 1.93 -11.51 -15.94
C SER A 118 0.48 -11.98 -16.03
N ILE A 119 -0.44 -11.06 -16.31
CA ILE A 119 -1.89 -11.31 -16.43
C ILE A 119 -2.31 -10.98 -17.86
N TYR A 120 -2.96 -11.92 -18.56
CA TYR A 120 -3.53 -11.69 -19.88
C TYR A 120 -5.05 -11.62 -19.82
N LEU A 121 -5.60 -10.56 -20.41
CA LEU A 121 -7.01 -10.28 -20.53
C LEU A 121 -7.36 -10.24 -22.03
N ALA A 122 -7.87 -11.35 -22.59
CA ALA A 122 -8.23 -11.40 -24.01
C ALA A 122 -9.35 -10.39 -24.35
N ASP A 123 -10.39 -10.35 -23.50
CA ASP A 123 -11.55 -9.47 -23.68
C ASP A 123 -11.41 -8.13 -22.91
N GLY A 124 -10.31 -7.95 -22.16
CA GLY A 124 -10.14 -6.81 -21.27
C GLY A 124 -11.16 -6.78 -20.13
N GLN A 125 -11.38 -5.60 -19.56
CA GLN A 125 -12.49 -5.34 -18.65
C GLN A 125 -13.37 -4.23 -19.21
N ALA A 126 -14.68 -4.47 -19.25
CA ALA A 126 -15.65 -3.47 -19.69
C ALA A 126 -15.83 -2.38 -18.63
N LEU A 127 -16.12 -1.16 -19.09
CA LEU A 127 -16.16 0.06 -18.27
C LEU A 127 -14.79 0.44 -17.67
N PHE A 128 -14.78 1.52 -16.89
CA PHE A 128 -13.54 2.15 -16.41
C PHE A 128 -13.38 2.11 -14.88
N ASN A 129 -14.36 1.56 -14.18
CA ASN A 129 -14.29 1.31 -12.75
C ASN A 129 -13.53 -0.01 -12.56
N ILE A 130 -12.23 0.09 -12.28
CA ILE A 130 -11.34 -1.06 -12.10
C ILE A 130 -10.55 -0.93 -10.80
N SER A 131 -10.06 -2.06 -10.27
CA SER A 131 -9.21 -2.10 -9.08
C SER A 131 -7.74 -1.92 -9.44
N SER A 132 -7.06 -0.97 -8.79
CA SER A 132 -5.61 -0.76 -8.95
C SER A 132 -4.96 -0.30 -7.65
N HIS A 133 -3.64 -0.20 -7.69
CA HIS A 133 -2.82 0.54 -6.75
C HIS A 133 -1.96 1.55 -7.54
N PRO A 134 -2.46 2.78 -7.72
CA PRO A 134 -1.75 3.80 -8.50
C PRO A 134 -0.42 4.25 -7.85
N GLY A 135 -0.34 4.17 -6.52
CA GLY A 135 0.83 4.50 -5.70
C GLY A 135 1.96 3.47 -5.70
N SER A 136 1.88 2.43 -6.54
CA SER A 136 2.86 1.34 -6.53
C SER A 136 4.30 1.80 -6.78
N ARG A 137 4.50 2.90 -7.53
CA ARG A 137 5.83 3.46 -7.89
C ARG A 137 6.76 2.39 -8.46
N VAL A 138 6.19 1.37 -9.08
CA VAL A 138 6.90 0.25 -9.66
C VAL A 138 6.49 0.15 -11.12
N SER A 139 7.47 0.06 -12.00
CA SER A 139 7.22 -0.13 -13.41
C SER A 139 6.42 -1.41 -13.65
N SER A 140 5.36 -1.27 -14.46
CA SER A 140 4.58 -2.35 -15.05
C SER A 140 4.54 -2.15 -16.57
N TRP A 141 4.47 -3.24 -17.32
CA TRP A 141 4.45 -3.22 -18.79
C TRP A 141 3.14 -3.76 -19.34
N LEU A 142 2.63 -3.05 -20.33
CA LEU A 142 1.44 -3.44 -21.09
C LEU A 142 1.87 -3.80 -22.50
N THR A 143 1.31 -4.87 -23.06
CA THR A 143 1.50 -5.26 -24.46
C THR A 143 0.28 -5.99 -25.00
N PHE A 144 -0.04 -5.82 -26.28
CA PHE A 144 -1.15 -6.55 -26.92
C PHE A 144 -0.82 -8.01 -27.18
N GLY A 145 -1.79 -8.89 -27.07
CA GLY A 145 -1.64 -10.33 -27.25
C GLY A 145 -1.26 -11.06 -25.95
N ASN A 146 -1.26 -12.38 -26.03
CA ASN A 146 -0.88 -13.26 -24.94
C ASN A 146 0.64 -13.42 -24.85
N HIS A 147 1.28 -12.59 -24.02
CA HIS A 147 2.72 -12.56 -23.79
C HIS A 147 3.11 -12.96 -22.35
N VAL A 148 2.24 -13.71 -21.65
CA VAL A 148 2.46 -14.04 -20.23
C VAL A 148 3.74 -14.84 -19.98
N ALA A 149 4.25 -15.58 -20.97
CA ALA A 149 5.45 -16.40 -20.85
C ALA A 149 6.68 -15.80 -21.57
N ASP A 150 6.51 -14.67 -22.26
CA ASP A 150 7.57 -14.09 -23.06
C ASP A 150 8.71 -13.59 -22.18
N ARG A 151 9.95 -13.89 -22.58
CA ARG A 151 11.14 -13.49 -21.82
C ARG A 151 11.18 -12.01 -21.49
N ASN A 152 10.74 -11.15 -22.41
CA ASN A 152 10.82 -9.70 -22.26
C ASN A 152 9.56 -9.04 -22.82
N ILE A 153 9.13 -7.94 -22.20
CA ILE A 153 8.15 -7.00 -22.77
C ILE A 153 8.88 -5.66 -22.91
N THR A 154 9.52 -5.48 -24.06
CA THR A 154 10.25 -4.25 -24.36
C THR A 154 9.32 -3.20 -24.91
N VAL A 155 9.40 -1.97 -24.39
CA VAL A 155 8.70 -0.83 -25.00
C VAL A 155 9.39 -0.46 -26.30
N THR A 156 8.79 -0.84 -27.43
CA THR A 156 9.39 -0.64 -28.76
C THR A 156 8.56 0.27 -29.66
N ASN A 157 7.26 0.40 -29.39
CA ASN A 157 6.33 1.22 -30.15
C ASN A 157 5.03 1.46 -29.33
N VAL A 158 3.99 2.00 -29.97
CA VAL A 158 2.68 2.27 -29.35
C VAL A 158 1.91 1.03 -28.87
N THR A 159 2.29 -0.18 -29.28
CA THR A 159 1.68 -1.45 -28.83
C THR A 159 2.28 -1.97 -27.51
N THR A 160 3.13 -1.16 -26.89
CA THR A 160 3.80 -1.45 -25.62
C THR A 160 3.86 -0.19 -24.76
N GLN A 161 3.60 -0.30 -23.45
CA GLN A 161 3.62 0.84 -22.53
C GLN A 161 4.30 0.49 -21.21
N GLU A 162 5.05 1.44 -20.65
CA GLU A 162 5.50 1.44 -19.25
C GLU A 162 4.64 2.42 -18.43
N ILE A 163 4.26 1.99 -17.23
CA ILE A 163 3.49 2.78 -16.24
C ILE A 163 3.97 2.46 -14.82
N PHE A 164 3.58 3.26 -13.83
CA PHE A 164 4.00 3.09 -12.43
C PHE A 164 2.85 2.65 -11.50
N HIS A 165 2.01 1.74 -11.98
CA HIS A 165 0.81 1.28 -11.28
C HIS A 165 0.78 -0.25 -11.21
N TRP A 166 0.16 -0.78 -10.16
CA TRP A 166 -0.31 -2.15 -10.16
C TRP A 166 -1.81 -2.21 -10.46
N TYR A 167 -2.24 -3.15 -11.29
CA TYR A 167 -3.63 -3.47 -11.57
C TYR A 167 -3.97 -4.86 -11.07
N TYR A 168 -5.15 -4.98 -10.46
CA TYR A 168 -5.78 -6.22 -10.00
C TYR A 168 -5.03 -7.01 -8.91
N ILE A 169 -3.71 -6.93 -8.78
CA ILE A 169 -2.95 -7.60 -7.70
C ILE A 169 -3.31 -6.93 -6.37
N SER A 170 -3.79 -7.72 -5.41
CA SER A 170 -4.15 -7.25 -4.08
C SER A 170 -3.26 -7.79 -2.96
N ALA A 171 -2.73 -9.02 -3.10
CA ALA A 171 -1.75 -9.59 -2.19
C ALA A 171 -0.94 -10.71 -2.85
N VAL A 172 0.26 -10.92 -2.32
CA VAL A 172 1.04 -12.16 -2.49
C VAL A 172 1.23 -12.74 -1.10
N GLU A 173 0.78 -13.97 -0.91
CA GLU A 173 0.87 -14.68 0.36
C GLU A 173 1.95 -15.73 0.28
N VAL A 174 2.74 -15.85 1.33
CA VAL A 174 3.76 -16.88 1.48
C VAL A 174 3.29 -17.87 2.53
N TRP A 175 3.34 -19.16 2.22
CA TRP A 175 3.18 -20.20 3.22
C TRP A 175 4.45 -20.27 4.06
N ALA A 176 4.39 -19.72 5.26
CA ALA A 176 5.50 -19.73 6.21
C ALA A 176 5.06 -20.41 7.52
N PRO A 177 5.85 -21.34 8.08
CA PRO A 177 5.52 -21.95 9.35
C PRO A 177 5.65 -20.95 10.51
N PRO A 178 5.02 -21.22 11.67
CA PRO A 178 5.31 -20.47 12.89
C PRO A 178 6.82 -20.44 13.19
N PRO A 179 7.36 -19.33 13.72
CA PRO A 179 6.65 -18.19 14.30
C PRO A 179 6.33 -17.04 13.32
N THR A 180 6.37 -17.26 12.00
CA THR A 180 6.16 -16.16 11.02
C THR A 180 4.81 -15.47 11.19
N SER A 181 4.81 -14.14 11.09
CA SER A 181 3.63 -13.29 11.25
C SER A 181 3.69 -12.06 10.33
N ALA A 182 2.70 -11.18 10.40
CA ALA A 182 2.61 -9.97 9.61
C ALA A 182 2.29 -8.73 10.43
N PHE A 183 2.84 -7.59 10.00
CA PHE A 183 2.57 -6.26 10.48
C PHE A 183 1.86 -5.45 9.39
N ALA A 184 0.60 -5.09 9.64
CA ALA A 184 -0.22 -4.33 8.69
C ALA A 184 -0.24 -2.84 9.03
N VAL A 185 0.05 -1.99 8.04
CA VAL A 185 0.02 -0.53 8.19
C VAL A 185 -1.10 0.05 7.33
N VAL A 186 -2.13 0.58 7.98
CA VAL A 186 -3.21 1.35 7.36
C VAL A 186 -2.77 2.81 7.31
N GLY A 187 -2.71 3.39 6.12
CA GLY A 187 -2.15 4.73 5.95
C GLY A 187 -2.66 5.48 4.73
N ASP A 188 -2.22 6.73 4.63
CA ASP A 188 -2.48 7.61 3.50
C ASP A 188 -1.29 7.70 2.51
N SER A 189 -1.23 8.77 1.71
CA SER A 189 -0.17 9.03 0.73
C SER A 189 1.24 9.02 1.32
N ILE A 190 1.41 9.35 2.60
CA ILE A 190 2.73 9.33 3.26
C ILE A 190 3.19 7.88 3.44
N THR A 191 2.32 6.99 3.88
CA THR A 191 2.66 5.56 4.03
C THR A 191 2.72 4.85 2.68
N ASP A 192 1.84 5.22 1.75
CA ASP A 192 1.84 4.77 0.35
C ASP A 192 3.17 5.10 -0.36
N GLY A 193 3.86 6.15 0.11
CA GLY A 193 5.21 6.51 -0.29
C GLY A 193 5.28 7.64 -1.31
N ARG A 194 4.35 8.58 -1.31
CA ARG A 194 4.40 9.76 -2.20
C ARG A 194 5.73 10.47 -2.08
N SER A 195 6.36 10.76 -3.22
CA SER A 195 7.70 11.37 -3.31
C SER A 195 8.88 10.46 -2.93
N SER A 196 8.66 9.14 -2.85
CA SER A 196 9.71 8.12 -2.97
C SER A 196 10.09 7.89 -4.44
N ASP A 197 11.23 7.25 -4.70
CA ASP A 197 11.71 7.03 -6.06
C ASP A 197 10.97 5.87 -6.73
N ASN A 198 10.62 6.05 -8.02
CA ASN A 198 10.12 4.94 -8.82
C ASN A 198 11.18 3.83 -8.88
N ASN A 199 10.75 2.59 -8.66
CA ASN A 199 11.59 1.40 -8.56
C ASN A 199 12.65 1.45 -7.45
N GLY A 200 12.54 2.40 -6.51
CA GLY A 200 13.54 2.61 -5.45
C GLY A 200 13.34 1.77 -4.19
N ASN A 201 12.10 1.29 -3.94
CA ASN A 201 11.70 0.66 -2.68
C ASN A 201 12.24 1.40 -1.45
N ASN A 202 12.13 2.73 -1.45
CA ASN A 202 12.67 3.61 -0.42
C ASN A 202 11.57 4.35 0.35
N ARG A 203 10.41 3.71 0.51
CA ARG A 203 9.39 4.14 1.48
C ARG A 203 9.85 3.78 2.89
N TRP A 204 9.29 4.45 3.90
CA TRP A 204 9.64 4.11 5.28
C TRP A 204 9.30 2.66 5.63
N THR A 205 8.21 2.10 5.08
CA THR A 205 7.81 0.70 5.29
C THR A 205 8.78 -0.30 4.65
N ASP A 206 9.36 0.04 3.49
CA ASP A 206 10.40 -0.77 2.84
C ASP A 206 11.66 -0.84 3.72
N ILE A 207 12.08 0.31 4.28
CA ILE A 207 13.24 0.41 5.17
C ILE A 207 12.99 -0.36 6.49
N VAL A 208 11.77 -0.27 7.06
CA VAL A 208 11.43 -1.05 8.26
C VAL A 208 11.44 -2.55 7.95
N ALA A 209 10.94 -2.99 6.79
CA ALA A 209 11.01 -4.40 6.39
C ALA A 209 12.45 -4.92 6.32
N GLU A 210 13.37 -4.13 5.74
CA GLU A 210 14.80 -4.46 5.69
C GLU A 210 15.43 -4.54 7.09
N ARG A 211 15.10 -3.59 7.96
CA ARG A 211 15.58 -3.58 9.36
C ARG A 211 15.01 -4.75 10.17
N MET A 212 13.73 -5.10 9.95
CA MET A 212 13.11 -6.26 10.59
C MET A 212 13.81 -7.54 10.18
N LEU A 213 14.05 -7.76 8.88
CA LEU A 213 14.77 -8.94 8.40
C LEU A 213 16.18 -9.07 8.99
N ALA A 214 16.88 -7.94 9.15
CA ALA A 214 18.22 -7.90 9.74
C ALA A 214 18.25 -8.13 11.26
N ASN A 215 17.09 -8.10 11.94
CA ASN A 215 17.00 -8.25 13.39
C ASN A 215 16.44 -9.63 13.77
N PRO A 216 17.17 -10.43 14.60
CA PRO A 216 16.73 -11.77 14.99
C PRO A 216 15.33 -11.87 15.63
N SER A 217 14.85 -10.84 16.35
CA SER A 217 13.53 -10.91 16.99
C SER A 217 12.37 -10.55 16.08
N THR A 218 12.64 -9.94 14.92
CA THR A 218 11.60 -9.46 13.99
C THR A 218 11.76 -9.96 12.56
N LYS A 219 12.80 -10.75 12.28
CA LYS A 219 13.07 -11.30 10.94
C LYS A 219 11.94 -12.13 10.33
N ASP A 220 11.10 -12.71 11.18
CA ASP A 220 9.95 -13.53 10.79
C ASP A 220 8.64 -12.70 10.72
N ILE A 221 8.72 -11.37 10.73
CA ILE A 221 7.57 -10.46 10.61
C ILE A 221 7.56 -9.83 9.21
N SER A 222 6.56 -10.20 8.42
CA SER A 222 6.30 -9.58 7.11
C SER A 222 5.67 -8.18 7.25
N MET A 223 6.01 -7.28 6.33
CA MET A 223 5.43 -5.92 6.27
C MET A 223 4.32 -5.87 5.23
N LEU A 224 3.12 -5.44 5.63
CA LEU A 224 1.97 -5.22 4.74
C LEU A 224 1.64 -3.72 4.70
N ASN A 225 2.04 -3.05 3.63
CA ASN A 225 1.66 -1.66 3.38
C ASN A 225 0.24 -1.60 2.79
N GLN A 226 -0.74 -1.27 3.63
CA GLN A 226 -2.15 -1.14 3.25
C GLN A 226 -2.57 0.31 3.09
N ALA A 227 -1.65 1.18 2.69
CA ALA A 227 -1.93 2.58 2.47
C ALA A 227 -2.47 2.91 1.07
N ALA A 228 -3.14 4.05 0.96
CA ALA A 228 -3.52 4.67 -0.31
C ALA A 228 -3.38 6.18 -0.28
N GLY A 229 -2.95 6.74 -1.40
CA GLY A 229 -2.94 8.19 -1.59
C GLY A 229 -4.30 8.83 -1.32
N GLY A 230 -4.31 9.95 -0.59
CA GLY A 230 -5.54 10.69 -0.30
C GLY A 230 -6.56 9.95 0.59
N ASN A 231 -6.19 8.80 1.18
CA ASN A 231 -7.11 8.08 2.06
C ASN A 231 -7.39 8.84 3.36
N ARG A 232 -8.57 8.59 3.91
CA ARG A 232 -9.14 9.31 5.05
C ARG A 232 -9.76 8.29 5.99
N ILE A 233 -9.90 8.67 7.25
CA ILE A 233 -10.49 7.82 8.27
C ILE A 233 -12.02 7.84 8.20
N LEU A 234 -12.61 9.01 7.93
CA LEU A 234 -14.05 9.23 8.12
C LEU A 234 -14.90 9.16 6.85
N TYR A 235 -14.29 9.44 5.71
CA TYR A 235 -14.97 9.56 4.41
C TYR A 235 -14.12 8.93 3.34
N ASP A 236 -14.73 8.52 2.25
CA ASP A 236 -13.95 8.00 1.14
C ASP A 236 -13.07 9.12 0.56
N GLY A 237 -11.89 8.72 0.08
CA GLY A 237 -10.97 9.55 -0.69
C GLY A 237 -10.73 8.89 -2.04
N ASN A 238 -9.47 8.65 -2.39
CA ASN A 238 -9.14 7.85 -3.58
C ASN A 238 -9.46 6.34 -3.37
N GLY A 239 -9.86 5.95 -2.16
CA GLY A 239 -10.38 4.63 -1.80
C GLY A 239 -11.31 4.72 -0.57
N PRO A 240 -11.91 3.59 -0.14
CA PRO A 240 -12.81 3.54 1.00
C PRO A 240 -12.16 4.09 2.28
N ASN A 241 -12.95 4.72 3.13
CA ASN A 241 -12.48 5.24 4.41
C ASN A 241 -11.90 4.14 5.33
N ALA A 242 -10.87 4.47 6.12
CA ALA A 242 -10.18 3.53 7.00
C ALA A 242 -11.15 2.81 7.98
N LEU A 243 -12.14 3.54 8.50
CA LEU A 243 -13.13 2.97 9.43
C LEU A 243 -13.95 1.84 8.79
N SER A 244 -14.23 1.91 7.49
CA SER A 244 -14.98 0.87 6.76
C SER A 244 -14.12 -0.31 6.30
N ARG A 245 -12.81 -0.10 6.10
CA ARG A 245 -11.91 -1.11 5.49
C ARG A 245 -11.01 -1.84 6.48
N ILE A 246 -11.07 -1.53 7.77
CA ILE A 246 -10.13 -2.07 8.76
C ILE A 246 -10.14 -3.61 8.80
N GLU A 247 -11.30 -4.26 8.71
CA GLU A 247 -11.37 -5.73 8.66
C GLU A 247 -10.72 -6.26 7.40
N ARG A 248 -10.98 -5.64 6.24
CA ARG A 248 -10.41 -6.09 4.97
C ARG A 248 -8.88 -5.99 4.98
N ASP A 249 -8.35 -4.90 5.53
CA ASP A 249 -6.94 -4.55 5.40
C ASP A 249 -6.06 -5.03 6.56
N VAL A 250 -6.66 -5.38 7.69
CA VAL A 250 -5.95 -5.94 8.85
C VAL A 250 -6.41 -7.36 9.12
N ILE A 251 -7.70 -7.55 9.41
CA ILE A 251 -8.22 -8.83 9.93
C ILE A 251 -8.27 -9.94 8.88
N ALA A 252 -8.62 -9.61 7.64
CA ALA A 252 -8.74 -10.56 6.52
C ALA A 252 -7.40 -10.84 5.82
N GLN A 253 -6.31 -10.23 6.28
CA GLN A 253 -4.96 -10.49 5.80
C GLN A 253 -4.35 -11.64 6.59
N SER A 254 -3.62 -12.51 5.89
CA SER A 254 -3.04 -13.71 6.50
C SER A 254 -1.92 -13.36 7.48
N GLY A 255 -1.96 -14.00 8.65
CA GLY A 255 -0.87 -13.95 9.63
C GLY A 255 -0.68 -12.62 10.35
N VAL A 256 -1.62 -11.66 10.21
CA VAL A 256 -1.50 -10.37 10.90
C VAL A 256 -1.52 -10.57 12.41
N LYS A 257 -0.44 -10.10 13.03
CA LYS A 257 -0.22 -10.12 14.47
C LYS A 257 -0.04 -8.72 15.04
N TYR A 258 0.30 -7.74 14.20
CA TYR A 258 0.47 -6.35 14.60
C TYR A 258 -0.21 -5.44 13.59
N ALA A 259 -0.81 -4.35 14.05
CA ALA A 259 -1.42 -3.36 13.18
C ALA A 259 -0.97 -1.95 13.55
N MET A 260 -0.94 -1.04 12.58
CA MET A 260 -0.66 0.37 12.79
C MET A 260 -1.55 1.23 11.93
N ILE A 261 -1.97 2.39 12.46
CA ILE A 261 -2.61 3.45 11.68
C ILE A 261 -1.73 4.69 11.60
N PHE A 262 -1.59 5.21 10.39
CA PHE A 262 -0.96 6.50 10.12
C PHE A 262 -1.79 7.26 9.08
N GLU A 263 -2.88 7.86 9.56
CA GLU A 263 -3.85 8.61 8.77
C GLU A 263 -4.36 9.85 9.53
N GLY A 264 -5.29 10.58 8.93
CA GLY A 264 -5.98 11.74 9.52
C GLY A 264 -5.56 13.07 8.91
N VAL A 265 -4.45 13.12 8.17
CA VAL A 265 -4.00 14.36 7.51
C VAL A 265 -5.00 14.83 6.46
N ASN A 266 -5.56 13.90 5.67
CA ASN A 266 -6.53 14.22 4.63
C ASN A 266 -7.91 14.56 5.22
N ASP A 267 -8.29 13.98 6.36
CA ASP A 267 -9.51 14.35 7.07
C ASP A 267 -9.47 15.83 7.48
N ILE A 268 -8.36 16.26 8.09
CA ILE A 268 -8.13 17.64 8.52
C ILE A 268 -7.97 18.58 7.31
N GLY A 269 -7.14 18.18 6.35
CA GLY A 269 -6.78 18.95 5.17
C GLY A 269 -7.92 19.20 4.19
N THR A 270 -8.93 18.32 4.14
CA THR A 270 -10.12 18.50 3.29
C THR A 270 -11.30 19.16 4.02
N ALA A 271 -11.30 19.17 5.36
CA ALA A 271 -12.32 19.87 6.12
C ALA A 271 -12.20 21.40 5.96
N ALA A 272 -13.32 22.11 6.09
CA ALA A 272 -13.37 23.57 6.04
C ALA A 272 -12.51 24.20 7.16
N THR A 273 -11.94 25.37 6.91
CA THR A 273 -11.03 26.07 7.85
C THR A 273 -11.75 26.87 8.93
N THR A 274 -13.03 26.58 9.19
CA THR A 274 -13.73 27.18 10.34
C THR A 274 -13.36 26.42 11.61
N VAL A 275 -13.28 27.13 12.74
CA VAL A 275 -12.99 26.52 14.05
C VAL A 275 -13.98 25.42 14.39
N GLU A 276 -15.26 25.60 14.05
CA GLU A 276 -16.31 24.61 14.24
C GLU A 276 -16.06 23.33 13.44
N ALA A 277 -15.79 23.47 12.12
CA ALA A 277 -15.54 22.31 11.26
C ALA A 277 -14.26 21.56 11.67
N GLN A 278 -13.20 22.29 12.04
CA GLN A 278 -11.94 21.71 12.48
C GLN A 278 -12.04 21.01 13.84
N ASN A 279 -12.83 21.56 14.77
CA ASN A 279 -13.14 20.85 16.02
C ASN A 279 -13.95 19.57 15.77
N ALA A 280 -14.99 19.67 14.93
CA ALA A 280 -15.86 18.55 14.61
C ALA A 280 -15.11 17.41 13.91
N VAL A 281 -14.24 17.71 12.93
CA VAL A 281 -13.44 16.67 12.26
C VAL A 281 -12.44 16.03 13.21
N ALA A 282 -11.76 16.81 14.07
CA ALA A 282 -10.85 16.27 15.06
C ALA A 282 -11.55 15.33 16.05
N ASP A 283 -12.72 15.72 16.57
CA ASP A 283 -13.49 14.89 17.49
C ASP A 283 -13.97 13.60 16.84
N ARG A 284 -14.39 13.67 15.57
CA ARG A 284 -14.82 12.49 14.82
C ARG A 284 -13.66 11.55 14.49
N VAL A 285 -12.50 12.08 14.10
CA VAL A 285 -11.27 11.28 13.89
C VAL A 285 -10.88 10.56 15.19
N ILE A 286 -10.90 11.25 16.33
CA ILE A 286 -10.62 10.65 17.63
C ILE A 286 -11.64 9.54 17.95
N ALA A 287 -12.93 9.77 17.72
CA ALA A 287 -13.95 8.75 17.93
C ALA A 287 -13.75 7.52 17.01
N ALA A 288 -13.39 7.75 15.75
CA ALA A 288 -13.09 6.68 14.80
C ALA A 288 -11.85 5.87 15.19
N TYR A 289 -10.79 6.52 15.68
CA TYR A 289 -9.64 5.80 16.24
C TYR A 289 -10.03 4.86 17.37
N LYS A 290 -10.89 5.30 18.29
CA LYS A 290 -11.39 4.44 19.37
C LYS A 290 -12.11 3.20 18.82
N GLN A 291 -12.96 3.38 17.81
CA GLN A 291 -13.70 2.28 17.19
C GLN A 291 -12.79 1.32 16.42
N ILE A 292 -11.81 1.85 15.68
CA ILE A 292 -10.80 1.04 14.98
C ILE A 292 -10.03 0.18 15.97
N VAL A 293 -9.48 0.78 17.03
CA VAL A 293 -8.74 0.05 18.07
C VAL A 293 -9.61 -1.03 18.69
N THR A 294 -10.84 -0.69 19.11
CA THR A 294 -11.78 -1.64 19.71
C THR A 294 -11.99 -2.87 18.81
N ARG A 295 -12.23 -2.65 17.51
CA ARG A 295 -12.47 -3.74 16.54
C ARG A 295 -11.23 -4.58 16.30
N VAL A 296 -10.05 -3.97 16.16
CA VAL A 296 -8.79 -4.69 15.99
C VAL A 296 -8.44 -5.51 17.23
N HIS A 297 -8.64 -4.94 18.43
CA HIS A 297 -8.41 -5.62 19.70
C HIS A 297 -9.26 -6.88 19.86
N THR A 298 -10.48 -6.95 19.29
CA THR A 298 -11.29 -8.19 19.35
C THR A 298 -10.59 -9.45 18.79
N PHE A 299 -9.54 -9.27 17.98
CA PHE A 299 -8.70 -10.33 17.42
C PHE A 299 -7.36 -10.52 18.14
N GLY A 300 -7.16 -9.84 19.28
CA GLY A 300 -5.92 -9.89 20.07
C GLY A 300 -4.74 -9.16 19.41
N ILE A 301 -5.00 -8.36 18.38
CA ILE A 301 -3.97 -7.66 17.60
C ILE A 301 -3.68 -6.30 18.25
N PRO A 302 -2.44 -6.01 18.70
CA PRO A 302 -2.04 -4.66 19.11
C PRO A 302 -2.20 -3.65 17.96
N MET A 303 -2.72 -2.47 18.31
CA MET A 303 -2.92 -1.35 17.41
C MET A 303 -1.96 -0.20 17.76
N PHE A 304 -0.97 0.00 16.91
CA PHE A 304 -0.03 1.13 17.00
C PHE A 304 -0.58 2.35 16.25
N ALA A 305 -0.06 3.54 16.57
CA ALA A 305 -0.36 4.75 15.82
C ALA A 305 0.89 5.59 15.58
N ALA A 306 0.94 6.27 14.42
CA ALA A 306 1.84 7.40 14.24
C ALA A 306 1.09 8.72 14.42
N THR A 307 1.79 9.70 15.01
CA THR A 307 1.32 11.09 15.02
C THR A 307 1.28 11.66 13.60
N ILE A 308 0.25 12.46 13.29
CA ILE A 308 0.10 13.16 12.02
C ILE A 308 1.24 14.17 11.86
N THR A 309 2.03 14.02 10.79
CA THR A 309 3.17 14.90 10.50
C THR A 309 2.71 16.32 10.15
N PRO A 310 3.59 17.34 10.27
CA PRO A 310 3.22 18.69 9.91
C PRO A 310 2.89 18.83 8.42
N PHE A 311 2.04 19.81 8.11
CA PHE A 311 1.63 20.15 6.73
C PHE A 311 1.49 21.67 6.52
N GLY A 312 2.04 22.47 7.44
CA GLY A 312 2.20 23.90 7.29
C GLY A 312 3.15 24.21 6.13
N CYS A 313 2.90 25.33 5.48
CA CYS A 313 3.64 25.77 4.31
C CYS A 313 3.68 27.30 4.27
N PRO A 314 4.82 27.91 3.89
CA PRO A 314 4.92 29.36 3.71
C PRO A 314 3.98 29.92 2.64
N ASN A 315 3.52 29.08 1.71
CA ASN A 315 2.63 29.45 0.62
C ASN A 315 1.48 28.44 0.50
N THR A 316 0.26 28.90 0.79
CA THR A 316 -0.96 28.07 0.75
C THR A 316 -1.35 27.61 -0.66
N THR A 317 -0.81 28.24 -1.71
CA THR A 317 -0.95 27.77 -3.09
C THR A 317 -0.14 26.50 -3.35
N ILE A 318 1.00 26.31 -2.66
CA ILE A 318 1.80 25.08 -2.75
C ILE A 318 1.11 23.95 -2.00
N GLN A 319 0.63 24.26 -0.79
CA GLN A 319 -0.06 23.29 0.05
C GLN A 319 -1.36 23.87 0.59
N PRO A 320 -2.51 23.53 -0.04
CA PRO A 320 -3.82 24.01 0.38
C PRO A 320 -4.20 23.58 1.80
N TYR A 321 -3.56 22.56 2.37
CA TYR A 321 -3.81 22.12 3.75
C TYR A 321 -3.27 23.09 4.80
N SER A 322 -2.30 23.94 4.44
CA SER A 322 -1.67 24.90 5.36
C SER A 322 -2.68 25.96 5.83
N ASP A 323 -3.16 25.82 7.07
CA ASP A 323 -4.04 26.78 7.74
C ASP A 323 -3.87 26.68 9.27
N PRO A 324 -3.81 27.79 10.02
CA PRO A 324 -3.68 27.76 11.48
C PRO A 324 -4.78 26.96 12.19
N THR A 325 -6.02 26.97 11.67
CA THR A 325 -7.14 26.21 12.26
C THR A 325 -7.00 24.71 12.08
N ARG A 326 -6.44 24.28 10.95
CA ARG A 326 -6.08 22.88 10.71
C ARG A 326 -4.92 22.42 11.57
N GLU A 327 -3.94 23.29 11.82
CA GLU A 327 -2.86 22.98 12.76
C GLU A 327 -3.40 22.78 14.18
N MET A 328 -4.38 23.59 14.62
CA MET A 328 -5.04 23.36 15.91
C MET A 328 -5.71 21.98 15.97
N ALA A 329 -6.42 21.57 14.91
CA ALA A 329 -7.01 20.23 14.82
C ALA A 329 -5.94 19.12 14.83
N ARG A 330 -4.85 19.29 14.08
CA ARG A 330 -3.73 18.34 14.07
C ARG A 330 -3.12 18.17 15.46
N GLN A 331 -2.87 19.27 16.17
CA GLN A 331 -2.34 19.22 17.53
C GLN A 331 -3.32 18.56 18.51
N LYS A 332 -4.63 18.83 18.39
CA LYS A 332 -5.67 18.16 19.18
C LYS A 332 -5.65 16.64 18.97
N VAL A 333 -5.60 16.19 17.72
CA VAL A 333 -5.54 14.76 17.37
C VAL A 333 -4.22 14.13 17.82
N ASN A 334 -3.08 14.78 17.58
CA ASN A 334 -1.77 14.27 18.00
C ASN A 334 -1.61 14.20 19.52
N LYS A 335 -2.20 15.14 20.26
CA LYS A 335 -2.27 15.07 21.72
C LYS A 335 -3.03 13.82 22.17
N PHE A 336 -4.19 13.55 21.56
CA PHE A 336 -4.95 12.33 21.83
C PHE A 336 -4.14 11.07 21.51
N ILE A 337 -3.46 11.02 20.35
CA ILE A 337 -2.61 9.88 19.95
C ILE A 337 -1.56 9.61 21.04
N ARG A 338 -0.87 10.65 21.53
CA ARG A 338 0.21 10.52 22.53
C ARG A 338 -0.28 10.16 23.93
N GLU A 339 -1.38 10.76 24.38
CA GLU A 339 -1.72 10.77 25.81
C GLU A 339 -2.90 9.86 26.19
N SER A 340 -3.70 9.41 25.23
CA SER A 340 -4.94 8.67 25.53
C SER A 340 -4.72 7.28 26.13
N GLY A 341 -3.56 6.66 25.84
CA GLY A 341 -3.28 5.26 26.21
C GLY A 341 -4.11 4.23 25.45
N ILE A 342 -4.86 4.64 24.42
CA ILE A 342 -5.68 3.71 23.64
C ILE A 342 -4.88 2.88 22.63
N PHE A 343 -3.79 3.46 22.11
CA PHE A 343 -2.88 2.75 21.23
C PHE A 343 -1.83 2.03 22.06
N ASP A 344 -1.50 0.80 21.66
CA ASP A 344 -0.55 -0.06 22.36
C ASP A 344 0.88 0.49 22.29
N ALA A 345 1.20 1.14 21.16
CA ALA A 345 2.42 1.91 20.97
C ALA A 345 2.16 3.15 20.10
N VAL A 346 2.91 4.22 20.38
CA VAL A 346 2.85 5.48 19.63
C VAL A 346 4.21 5.77 19.04
N ILE A 347 4.24 6.05 17.74
CA ILE A 347 5.45 6.42 17.00
C ILE A 347 5.33 7.90 16.61
N ASP A 348 6.15 8.75 17.22
CA ASP A 348 6.06 10.21 17.09
C ASP A 348 6.76 10.74 15.82
N PHE A 349 6.23 10.36 14.65
CA PHE A 349 6.72 10.84 13.36
C PHE A 349 6.69 12.38 13.23
N ASP A 350 5.75 13.05 13.90
CA ASP A 350 5.70 14.52 13.96
C ASP A 350 6.98 15.08 14.58
N ALA A 351 7.38 14.57 15.74
CA ALA A 351 8.61 15.01 16.40
C ALA A 351 9.87 14.76 15.57
N TRP A 352 9.90 13.69 14.77
CA TRP A 352 11.08 13.33 13.97
C TRP A 352 11.25 14.19 12.73
N ILE A 353 10.15 14.56 12.06
CA ILE A 353 10.23 15.24 10.76
C ILE A 353 10.00 16.74 10.83
N ARG A 354 9.41 17.28 11.91
CA ARG A 354 9.09 18.71 11.99
C ARG A 354 10.32 19.61 11.92
N ASN A 355 10.14 20.79 11.34
CA ASN A 355 11.16 21.82 11.26
C ASN A 355 11.42 22.39 12.67
N PRO A 356 12.65 22.33 13.21
CA PRO A 356 12.94 22.83 14.56
C PRO A 356 12.76 24.34 14.71
N ALA A 357 12.75 25.11 13.61
CA ALA A 357 12.48 26.55 13.63
C ALA A 357 10.97 26.87 13.57
N ASN A 358 10.16 25.99 12.98
CA ASN A 358 8.72 26.12 12.92
C ASN A 358 8.05 24.74 12.93
N HIS A 359 7.57 24.30 14.09
CA HIS A 359 7.02 22.94 14.27
C HIS A 359 5.73 22.66 13.47
N THR A 360 5.13 23.66 12.82
CA THR A 360 3.98 23.46 11.94
C THR A 360 4.37 22.99 10.54
N GLU A 361 5.67 23.04 10.20
CA GLU A 361 6.20 22.66 8.90
C GLU A 361 7.07 21.41 9.00
N ASN A 362 7.18 20.67 7.89
CA ASN A 362 8.21 19.65 7.75
C ASN A 362 9.61 20.29 7.67
N ASN A 363 10.62 19.63 8.22
CA ASN A 363 12.01 20.03 8.06
C ASN A 363 12.34 20.14 6.56
N PRO A 364 12.84 21.28 6.06
CA PRO A 364 13.09 21.47 4.63
C PRO A 364 14.00 20.40 4.00
N LYS A 365 14.93 19.82 4.78
CA LYS A 365 15.81 18.74 4.29
C LYS A 365 15.10 17.41 4.09
N LEU A 366 13.95 17.22 4.74
CA LEU A 366 13.17 16.00 4.75
C LEU A 366 11.86 16.15 3.95
N ASN A 367 11.57 17.34 3.44
CA ASN A 367 10.36 17.64 2.68
C ASN A 367 10.58 17.47 1.17
N SER A 368 9.57 16.98 0.47
CA SER A 368 9.62 16.79 -1.00
C SER A 368 9.50 18.08 -1.83
N GLY A 369 9.21 19.21 -1.18
CA GLY A 369 8.94 20.51 -1.80
C GLY A 369 7.47 20.90 -1.79
N ASP A 370 6.56 19.97 -1.44
CA ASP A 370 5.12 20.21 -1.39
C ASP A 370 4.56 20.50 0.01
N CYS A 371 5.46 20.71 0.98
CA CYS A 371 5.15 20.98 2.39
C CYS A 371 4.40 19.87 3.15
N LEU A 372 4.05 18.74 2.52
CA LEU A 372 3.26 17.66 3.13
C LEU A 372 4.00 16.33 3.17
N HIS A 373 4.55 15.89 2.04
CA HIS A 373 5.16 14.58 1.93
C HIS A 373 6.66 14.61 2.26
N PRO A 374 7.16 13.58 2.97
CA PRO A 374 8.59 13.34 3.09
C PRO A 374 9.23 13.14 1.70
N ASN A 375 10.46 13.60 1.55
CA ASN A 375 11.33 13.11 0.46
C ASN A 375 11.99 11.79 0.86
N VAL A 376 12.85 11.24 -0.01
CA VAL A 376 13.61 10.00 0.26
C VAL A 376 14.39 10.06 1.58
N ALA A 377 15.03 11.19 1.90
CA ALA A 377 15.75 11.34 3.17
C ALA A 377 14.80 11.37 4.38
N GLY A 378 13.62 11.98 4.23
CA GLY A 378 12.54 11.94 5.21
C GLY A 378 12.04 10.52 5.46
N TYR A 379 11.72 9.76 4.40
CA TYR A 379 11.32 8.36 4.53
C TYR A 379 12.40 7.50 5.17
N LYS A 380 13.68 7.74 4.82
CA LYS A 380 14.82 7.10 5.46
C LYS A 380 14.85 7.37 6.97
N LEU A 381 14.69 8.62 7.39
CA LEU A 381 14.64 8.98 8.81
C LEU A 381 13.51 8.25 9.54
N LEU A 382 12.30 8.22 8.98
CA LEU A 382 11.16 7.53 9.59
C LEU A 382 11.42 6.02 9.72
N GLY A 383 11.94 5.40 8.67
CA GLY A 383 12.24 3.98 8.65
C GLY A 383 13.39 3.57 9.58
N ASP A 384 14.46 4.36 9.64
CA ASP A 384 15.62 4.12 10.51
C ASP A 384 15.27 4.25 12.00
N ASN A 385 14.39 5.18 12.35
CA ASN A 385 14.03 5.46 13.74
C ASN A 385 12.86 4.60 14.26
N PHE A 386 12.17 3.86 13.38
CA PHE A 386 11.07 3.01 13.81
C PHE A 386 11.52 1.99 14.89
N PRO A 387 10.86 1.93 16.06
CA PRO A 387 11.30 1.07 17.17
C PRO A 387 10.87 -0.38 16.93
N LEU A 388 11.83 -1.28 16.71
CA LEU A 388 11.53 -2.70 16.44
C LEU A 388 11.18 -3.49 17.71
N GLU A 389 11.63 -3.02 18.87
CA GLU A 389 11.38 -3.65 20.17
C GLU A 389 9.90 -3.66 20.57
N ILE A 390 9.06 -2.87 19.90
CA ILE A 390 7.60 -2.88 20.13
C ILE A 390 6.99 -4.25 19.80
N PHE A 391 7.56 -4.97 18.83
CA PHE A 391 7.05 -6.28 18.43
C PHE A 391 7.27 -7.33 19.52
N ASP A 392 8.40 -7.26 20.22
CA ASP A 392 8.70 -8.12 21.37
C ASP A 392 7.78 -7.81 22.56
N LYS A 393 7.51 -6.53 22.81
CA LYS A 393 6.60 -6.07 23.87
C LYS A 393 5.18 -6.63 23.71
N PHE A 394 4.71 -6.77 22.48
CA PHE A 394 3.35 -7.23 22.16
C PHE A 394 3.29 -8.60 21.47
N LYS A 395 4.33 -9.42 21.63
CA LYS A 395 4.40 -10.75 21.00
C LYS A 395 3.30 -11.72 21.44
N ASP A 396 2.67 -11.48 22.57
CA ASP A 396 1.60 -12.32 23.11
C ASP A 396 0.19 -11.74 22.84
N GLY A 397 0.12 -10.68 22.02
CA GLY A 397 -1.13 -9.97 21.70
C GLY A 397 -1.56 -8.99 22.79
N VAL A 398 -2.82 -8.57 22.71
CA VAL A 398 -3.47 -7.64 23.65
C VAL A 398 -4.82 -8.17 24.13
N ASN A 399 -5.40 -7.52 25.14
CA ASN A 399 -6.71 -7.89 25.64
C ASN A 399 -7.79 -7.71 24.55
N THR A 400 -8.67 -8.69 24.40
CA THR A 400 -9.68 -8.70 23.34
C THR A 400 -10.97 -7.93 23.68
N PHE A 401 -11.05 -7.34 24.87
CA PHE A 401 -12.28 -6.73 25.39
C PHE A 401 -12.09 -5.30 25.92
N SER A 402 -10.89 -4.71 25.74
CA SER A 402 -10.56 -3.35 26.22
C SER A 402 -10.98 -2.24 25.28
#